data_AF-A0A7S6SET2-F1
#
_entry.id   AF-A0A7S6SET2-F1
#
_cell.length_a   1.000
_cell.length_b   1.000
_cell.length_c   1.000
_cell.angle_alpha   90.00
_cell.angle_beta   90.00
_cell.angle_gamma   90.00
#
_symmetry.space_group_name_H-M   'P 1'
#
loop_
_entity.id
_entity.type
_entity.pdbx_description
1 polymer ?
#
loop_
_entity_poly.entity_id
_entity_poly.type
_entity_poly.pdbx_seq_one_letter_code
_entity_poly.pdbx_strand_id
1 'polypeptide(L)'
;MIIMLPDFRYIFFCMIFFLGEITAQEEPKDKPFWVLENGIILFFDVNGYETDSYTCGEASVSELDLNSDGYEELIVTQKRRMGGNLFYSLVLFDGSRVFSFVDSIYSGLVEPEVDYHSELNSFVIISGNPAMDSIFLSKGGRGSYNPVRYFVYDGEGIPDVSTDLYEDYSRTNEMLIEMLSGQYGDDSYICEASEKVFGTVLTIVLNFLASEEKALALKYFEKFYNCPDKQIMITKLQELN
;
A
#
# COMPACT_ATOMS: atom_id res chain seq x y z
N MET A 1 33.29 4.69 89.61
CA MET A 1 34.28 4.09 88.69
C MET A 1 33.52 3.22 87.71
N ILE A 2 33.28 3.77 86.51
CA ILE A 2 32.99 3.13 85.19
C ILE A 2 31.87 2.06 85.21
N ILE A 3 30.58 2.37 84.97
CA ILE A 3 29.88 2.63 83.69
C ILE A 3 30.32 1.73 82.52
N MET A 4 29.47 0.81 82.08
CA MET A 4 29.00 0.70 80.68
C MET A 4 27.85 -0.32 80.55
N LEU A 5 26.78 0.12 79.87
CA LEU A 5 25.66 -0.64 79.31
C LEU A 5 26.12 -1.45 78.07
N PRO A 6 25.30 -2.39 77.57
CA PRO A 6 24.57 -2.06 76.36
C PRO A 6 23.11 -2.58 76.30
N ASP A 7 22.24 -1.64 75.94
CA ASP A 7 21.20 -1.66 74.92
C ASP A 7 20.21 -2.83 74.79
N PHE A 8 19.01 -2.53 75.29
CA PHE A 8 17.71 -3.04 74.86
C PHE A 8 17.27 -2.34 73.56
N ARG A 9 17.08 -3.07 72.46
CA ARG A 9 16.13 -2.77 71.36
C ARG A 9 15.64 -4.11 70.79
N TYR A 10 14.40 -4.56 71.05
CA TYR A 10 13.20 -4.36 70.18
C TYR A 10 13.55 -4.64 68.70
N ILE A 11 12.98 -5.58 67.94
CA ILE A 11 11.61 -6.12 67.85
C ILE A 11 11.67 -7.49 67.15
N PHE A 12 10.89 -8.44 67.67
CA PHE A 12 10.48 -9.68 67.02
C PHE A 12 9.32 -9.33 66.07
N PHE A 13 9.43 -9.48 64.75
CA PHE A 13 8.27 -9.71 63.84
C PHE A 13 8.68 -9.97 62.37
N CYS A 14 7.97 -10.92 61.76
CA CYS A 14 7.81 -11.25 60.33
C CYS A 14 9.02 -11.79 59.56
N MET A 15 9.06 -13.11 59.35
CA MET A 15 8.44 -13.81 58.20
C MET A 15 9.11 -13.51 56.86
N ILE A 16 9.94 -14.46 56.43
CA ILE A 16 9.96 -15.06 55.09
C ILE A 16 9.51 -14.11 53.97
N PHE A 17 10.46 -13.39 53.38
CA PHE A 17 10.38 -12.97 51.97
C PHE A 17 11.34 -13.84 51.17
N PHE A 18 10.90 -15.07 50.90
CA PHE A 18 11.46 -15.88 49.83
C PHE A 18 10.40 -15.98 48.74
N LEU A 19 10.83 -15.62 47.52
CA LEU A 19 10.23 -15.99 46.23
C LEU A 19 8.87 -15.39 45.91
N GLY A 20 8.92 -14.42 45.01
CA GLY A 20 7.79 -13.87 44.31
C GLY A 20 8.26 -12.82 43.32
N GLU A 21 9.22 -13.15 42.46
CA GLU A 21 9.13 -12.61 41.10
C GLU A 21 7.80 -13.18 40.57
N ILE A 22 6.74 -12.40 40.81
CA ILE A 22 5.50 -12.54 40.08
C ILE A 22 5.89 -12.12 38.68
N THR A 23 6.42 -13.06 37.91
CA THR A 23 6.20 -13.06 36.48
C THR A 23 4.69 -13.04 36.34
N ALA A 24 4.14 -11.84 36.11
CA ALA A 24 2.85 -11.73 35.48
C ALA A 24 3.07 -12.42 34.13
N GLN A 25 2.78 -13.72 34.09
CA GLN A 25 2.65 -14.43 32.85
C GLN A 25 1.45 -13.77 32.19
N GLU A 26 1.72 -12.83 31.28
CA GLU A 26 0.69 -12.30 30.40
C GLU A 26 -0.04 -13.52 29.83
N GLU A 27 -1.36 -13.50 29.90
CA GLU A 27 -2.15 -14.60 29.34
C GLU A 27 -1.71 -14.77 27.88
N PRO A 28 -1.38 -16.00 27.45
CA PRO A 28 -0.95 -16.26 26.09
C PRO A 28 -2.00 -15.69 25.15
N LYS A 29 -1.54 -14.91 24.18
CA LYS A 29 -2.42 -14.32 23.17
C LYS A 29 -2.88 -15.43 22.24
N ASP A 30 -4.15 -15.39 21.84
CA ASP A 30 -4.70 -16.39 20.91
C ASP A 30 -4.11 -16.25 19.49
N LYS A 31 -3.43 -15.13 19.19
CA LYS A 31 -2.76 -14.84 17.91
C LYS A 31 -1.46 -14.03 18.12
N PRO A 32 -0.48 -14.09 17.19
CA PRO A 32 0.65 -13.14 17.20
C PRO A 32 0.13 -11.70 17.15
N PHE A 33 0.94 -10.76 17.63
CA PHE A 33 0.56 -9.34 17.66
C PHE A 33 1.75 -8.44 17.34
N TRP A 34 1.47 -7.18 17.06
CA TRP A 34 2.49 -6.18 16.75
C TRP A 34 2.26 -4.90 17.57
N VAL A 35 3.32 -4.10 17.69
CA VAL A 35 3.28 -2.77 18.31
C VAL A 35 4.06 -1.80 17.43
N LEU A 36 3.48 -0.63 17.12
CA LEU A 36 4.17 0.45 16.41
C LEU A 36 4.71 1.48 17.41
N GLU A 37 6.03 1.58 17.52
CA GLU A 37 6.71 2.57 18.36
C GLU A 37 7.76 3.33 17.56
N ASN A 38 7.65 4.66 17.54
CA ASN A 38 8.65 5.55 16.92
C ASN A 38 9.03 5.19 15.46
N GLY A 39 8.06 4.70 14.66
CA GLY A 39 8.30 4.31 13.27
C GLY A 39 8.96 2.94 13.10
N ILE A 40 8.91 2.10 14.14
CA ILE A 40 9.33 0.70 14.12
C ILE A 40 8.14 -0.15 14.54
N ILE A 41 7.83 -1.17 13.74
CA ILE A 41 6.88 -2.21 14.09
C ILE A 41 7.65 -3.34 14.77
N LEU A 42 7.27 -3.68 15.99
CA LEU A 42 7.79 -4.82 16.73
C LEU A 42 6.78 -5.96 16.62
N PHE A 43 7.25 -7.17 16.30
CA PHE A 43 6.43 -8.35 16.13
C PHE A 43 6.63 -9.31 17.30
N PHE A 44 5.54 -9.90 17.78
CA PHE A 44 5.55 -10.81 18.92
C PHE A 44 4.80 -12.10 18.60
N ASP A 45 5.32 -13.23 19.09
CA ASP A 45 4.61 -14.50 19.05
C ASP A 45 3.45 -14.56 20.05
N VAL A 46 2.70 -15.67 20.04
CA VAL A 46 1.59 -15.94 20.95
C VAL A 46 1.99 -15.97 22.43
N ASN A 47 3.27 -16.17 22.74
CA ASN A 47 3.80 -16.19 24.10
C ASN A 47 4.33 -14.82 24.55
N GLY A 48 4.26 -13.80 23.68
CA GLY A 48 4.75 -12.45 23.95
C GLY A 48 6.26 -12.28 23.74
N TYR A 49 6.95 -13.22 23.11
CA TYR A 49 8.35 -13.05 22.75
C TYR A 49 8.46 -12.25 21.44
N GLU A 50 9.31 -11.22 21.44
CA GLU A 50 9.64 -10.48 20.23
C GLU A 50 10.29 -11.44 19.22
N THR A 51 9.71 -11.53 18.03
CA THR A 51 10.17 -12.42 16.95
C THR A 51 10.97 -11.69 15.90
N ASP A 52 10.59 -10.45 15.58
CA ASP A 52 11.23 -9.63 14.56
C ASP A 52 10.81 -8.15 14.71
N SER A 53 11.41 -7.26 13.91
CA SER A 53 11.02 -5.85 13.82
C SER A 53 11.15 -5.30 12.40
N TYR A 54 10.32 -4.30 12.08
CA TYR A 54 10.33 -3.63 10.79
C TYR A 54 10.36 -2.11 10.94
N THR A 55 11.42 -1.47 10.43
CA THR A 55 11.51 -0.01 10.42
C THR A 55 10.70 0.55 9.25
N CYS A 56 9.58 1.23 9.56
CA CYS A 56 8.67 1.77 8.56
C CYS A 56 8.69 3.30 8.41
N GLY A 57 9.22 4.02 9.40
CA GLY A 57 9.20 5.49 9.38
C GLY A 57 7.77 6.03 9.41
N GLU A 58 7.43 6.94 8.50
CA GLU A 58 6.07 7.46 8.35
C GLU A 58 5.21 6.45 7.57
N ALA A 59 4.31 5.75 8.26
CA ALA A 59 3.46 4.72 7.68
C ALA A 59 2.05 4.72 8.28
N SER A 60 1.08 4.25 7.51
CA SER A 60 -0.21 3.75 8.00
C SER A 60 -0.15 2.22 8.08
N VAL A 61 -0.85 1.66 9.06
CA VAL A 61 -0.84 0.22 9.35
C VAL A 61 -2.28 -0.25 9.54
N SER A 62 -2.65 -1.36 8.94
CA SER A 62 -3.95 -2.00 9.07
C SER A 62 -3.83 -3.53 9.04
N GLU A 63 -4.79 -4.22 9.64
CA GLU A 63 -4.93 -5.68 9.60
C GLU A 63 -6.14 -6.06 8.75
N LEU A 64 -6.01 -7.08 7.90
CA LEU A 64 -7.11 -7.62 7.09
C LEU A 64 -6.79 -9.05 6.67
N ASP A 65 -7.76 -9.95 6.76
CA ASP A 65 -7.68 -11.33 6.22
C ASP A 65 -7.88 -11.29 4.70
N LEU A 66 -6.77 -11.22 3.95
CA LEU A 66 -6.77 -11.04 2.50
C LEU A 66 -7.00 -12.36 1.76
N ASN A 67 -6.49 -13.47 2.27
CA ASN A 67 -6.56 -14.78 1.63
C ASN A 67 -7.72 -15.65 2.16
N SER A 68 -8.50 -15.14 3.12
CA SER A 68 -9.63 -15.83 3.78
C SER A 68 -9.24 -17.11 4.53
N ASP A 69 -8.04 -17.18 5.10
CA ASP A 69 -7.58 -18.32 5.89
C ASP A 69 -7.93 -18.22 7.39
N GLY A 70 -8.51 -17.09 7.81
CA GLY A 70 -8.90 -16.80 9.18
C GLY A 70 -7.83 -16.11 10.02
N TYR A 71 -6.68 -15.78 9.43
CA TYR A 71 -5.64 -14.96 10.01
C TYR A 71 -5.55 -13.63 9.26
N GLU A 72 -5.29 -12.54 9.99
CA GLU A 72 -5.19 -11.21 9.38
C GLU A 72 -3.75 -10.95 8.96
N GLU A 73 -3.54 -10.51 7.72
CA GLU A 73 -2.27 -9.96 7.26
C GLU A 73 -2.07 -8.54 7.81
N LEU A 74 -0.82 -8.20 8.11
CA LEU A 74 -0.44 -6.82 8.38
C LEU A 74 -0.08 -6.10 7.09
N ILE A 75 -0.83 -5.04 6.79
CA ILE A 75 -0.62 -4.17 5.65
C ILE A 75 0.02 -2.88 6.15
N VAL A 76 1.22 -2.59 5.66
CA VAL A 76 1.99 -1.39 6.03
C VAL A 76 2.18 -0.51 4.80
N THR A 77 1.46 0.61 4.75
CA THR A 77 1.60 1.60 3.69
C THR A 77 2.58 2.68 4.12
N GLN A 78 3.76 2.68 3.50
CA GLN A 78 4.82 3.64 3.74
C GLN A 78 4.73 4.80 2.77
N LYS A 79 5.16 5.97 3.23
CA LYS A 79 5.31 7.16 2.37
C LYS A 79 6.68 7.81 2.54
N ARG A 80 7.25 8.25 1.41
CA ARG A 80 8.56 8.90 1.35
C ARG A 80 8.49 10.13 0.46
N ARG A 81 9.07 11.25 0.92
CA ARG A 81 9.16 12.47 0.11
C ARG A 81 10.45 12.49 -0.69
N MET A 82 10.36 12.52 -2.02
CA MET A 82 11.50 12.61 -2.93
C MET A 82 11.24 13.66 -4.00
N GLY A 83 12.17 14.60 -4.20
CA GLY A 83 12.02 15.64 -5.22
C GLY A 83 10.76 16.51 -5.08
N GLY A 84 10.23 16.65 -3.86
CA GLY A 84 8.99 17.39 -3.58
C GLY A 84 7.70 16.57 -3.66
N ASN A 85 7.72 15.38 -4.28
CA ASN A 85 6.57 14.48 -4.40
C ASN A 85 6.56 13.44 -3.28
N LEU A 86 5.39 12.91 -2.97
CA LEU A 86 5.22 11.73 -2.10
C LEU A 86 5.23 10.47 -2.97
N PHE A 87 5.98 9.48 -2.51
CA PHE A 87 6.05 8.16 -3.11
C PHE A 87 5.65 7.12 -2.08
N TYR A 88 4.94 6.10 -2.52
CA TYR A 88 4.30 5.12 -1.65
C TYR A 88 4.78 3.71 -1.96
N SER A 89 4.83 2.90 -0.91
CA SER A 89 5.01 1.46 -1.00
C SER A 89 4.13 0.75 0.01
N LEU A 90 3.57 -0.38 -0.38
CA LEU A 90 2.86 -1.30 0.50
C LEU A 90 3.78 -2.46 0.84
N VAL A 91 3.77 -2.87 2.10
CA VAL A 91 4.53 -4.00 2.61
C VAL A 91 3.57 -4.93 3.33
N LEU A 92 3.60 -6.20 2.96
CA LEU A 92 2.66 -7.20 3.49
C LEU A 92 3.40 -8.18 4.39
N PHE A 93 2.79 -8.49 5.54
CA PHE A 93 3.25 -9.55 6.43
C PHE A 93 2.11 -10.55 6.70
N ASP A 94 2.42 -11.84 6.62
CA ASP A 94 1.53 -12.94 6.99
C ASP A 94 1.40 -13.01 8.52
N GLY A 95 0.17 -13.06 9.04
CA GLY A 95 -0.14 -13.14 10.48
C GLY A 95 -0.47 -14.53 11.01
N SER A 96 -0.34 -15.60 10.21
CA SER A 96 -0.84 -16.94 10.54
C SER A 96 -0.22 -17.60 11.79
N ARG A 97 1.06 -17.35 12.07
CA ARG A 97 1.78 -17.91 13.24
C ARG A 97 2.71 -16.91 13.91
N VAL A 98 3.48 -16.22 13.08
CA VAL A 98 4.34 -15.09 13.40
C VAL A 98 4.23 -14.12 12.25
N PHE A 99 4.34 -12.81 12.51
CA PHE A 99 4.42 -11.85 11.43
C PHE A 99 5.68 -12.12 10.61
N SER A 100 5.49 -12.52 9.37
CA SER A 100 6.57 -12.84 8.45
C SER A 100 6.41 -12.05 7.16
N PHE A 101 7.50 -11.45 6.68
CA PHE A 101 7.47 -10.64 5.46
C PHE A 101 7.08 -11.51 4.27
N VAL A 102 6.03 -11.09 3.55
CA VAL A 102 5.56 -11.75 2.32
C VAL A 102 6.23 -11.08 1.12
N ASP A 103 5.85 -9.84 0.83
CA ASP A 103 6.37 -9.06 -0.30
C ASP A 103 6.12 -7.56 -0.09
N SER A 104 6.60 -6.74 -1.03
CA SER A 104 6.36 -5.31 -1.08
C SER A 104 6.00 -4.84 -2.48
N ILE A 105 5.01 -3.97 -2.58
CA ILE A 105 4.61 -3.31 -3.83
C ILE A 105 5.08 -1.86 -3.78
N TYR A 106 5.92 -1.47 -4.75
CA TYR A 106 6.21 -0.06 -4.98
C TYR A 106 5.08 0.55 -5.82
N SER A 107 4.32 1.48 -5.23
CA SER A 107 3.13 2.10 -5.83
C SER A 107 3.44 3.42 -6.54
N GLY A 108 4.62 3.99 -6.29
CA GLY A 108 5.01 5.22 -6.95
C GLY A 108 4.24 6.41 -6.39
N LEU A 109 3.66 7.25 -7.26
CA LEU A 109 2.95 8.48 -6.84
C LEU A 109 1.55 8.26 -6.28
N VAL A 110 1.01 7.02 -6.34
CA VAL A 110 -0.34 6.69 -5.88
C VAL A 110 -0.25 6.03 -4.51
N GLU A 111 -1.08 6.46 -3.57
CA GLU A 111 -1.22 5.75 -2.30
C GLU A 111 -1.98 4.43 -2.55
N PRO A 112 -1.39 3.27 -2.22
CA PRO A 112 -2.05 1.99 -2.43
C PRO A 112 -3.23 1.83 -1.47
N GLU A 113 -4.28 1.19 -1.95
CA GLU A 113 -5.48 0.88 -1.19
C GLU A 113 -5.84 -0.59 -1.33
N VAL A 114 -6.66 -1.10 -0.40
CA VAL A 114 -7.16 -2.46 -0.44
C VAL A 114 -8.68 -2.41 -0.40
N ASP A 115 -9.33 -3.07 -1.35
CA ASP A 115 -10.79 -3.16 -1.43
C ASP A 115 -11.24 -4.56 -1.83
N TYR A 116 -12.48 -4.92 -1.50
CA TYR A 116 -13.05 -6.19 -1.88
C TYR A 116 -13.59 -6.15 -3.31
N HIS A 117 -13.09 -7.03 -4.17
CA HIS A 117 -13.50 -7.12 -5.56
C HIS A 117 -14.49 -8.26 -5.78
N SER A 118 -15.72 -7.91 -6.17
CA SER A 118 -16.81 -8.89 -6.29
C SER A 118 -16.65 -9.91 -7.42
N GLU A 119 -16.00 -9.54 -8.53
CA GLU A 119 -15.77 -10.47 -9.66
C GLU A 119 -14.74 -11.55 -9.30
N LEU A 120 -13.71 -11.16 -8.56
CA LEU A 120 -12.65 -12.06 -8.09
C LEU A 120 -13.03 -12.78 -6.80
N ASN A 121 -14.09 -12.31 -6.11
CA ASN A 121 -14.47 -12.78 -4.79
C ASN A 121 -13.27 -12.77 -3.81
N SER A 122 -12.46 -11.70 -3.88
CA SER A 122 -11.21 -11.57 -3.13
C SER A 122 -10.96 -10.10 -2.78
N PHE A 123 -10.19 -9.86 -1.72
CA PHE A 123 -9.57 -8.55 -1.54
C PHE A 123 -8.49 -8.34 -2.61
N VAL A 124 -8.45 -7.12 -3.13
CA VAL A 124 -7.51 -6.68 -4.16
C VAL A 124 -6.75 -5.47 -3.64
N ILE A 125 -5.44 -5.52 -3.78
CA ILE A 125 -4.54 -4.41 -3.55
C ILE A 125 -4.47 -3.59 -4.83
N ILE A 126 -4.96 -2.37 -4.77
CA ILE A 126 -4.93 -1.39 -5.86
C ILE A 126 -3.71 -0.50 -5.62
N SER A 127 -2.77 -0.51 -6.55
CA SER A 127 -1.50 0.23 -6.44
C SER A 127 -1.24 1.01 -7.70
N GLY A 128 -0.52 2.12 -7.62
CA GLY A 128 -0.07 2.86 -8.80
C GLY A 128 0.89 2.06 -9.67
N ASN A 129 1.14 2.59 -10.88
CA ASN A 129 2.11 2.06 -11.83
C ASN A 129 3.38 2.94 -11.91
N PRO A 130 4.46 2.62 -11.18
CA PRO A 130 5.65 3.48 -11.10
C PRO A 130 6.36 3.71 -12.43
N ALA A 131 6.21 2.78 -13.40
CA ALA A 131 6.78 2.96 -14.73
C ALA A 131 6.21 4.21 -15.43
N MET A 132 5.03 4.67 -14.99
CA MET A 132 4.35 5.85 -15.53
C MET A 132 4.70 7.14 -14.81
N ASP A 133 5.28 7.07 -13.61
CA ASP A 133 5.54 8.25 -12.79
C ASP A 133 6.41 9.27 -13.54
N SER A 134 7.42 8.81 -14.27
CA SER A 134 8.31 9.69 -15.04
C SER A 134 7.57 10.45 -16.15
N ILE A 135 6.65 9.76 -16.83
CA ILE A 135 5.81 10.31 -17.89
C ILE A 135 4.84 11.32 -17.28
N PHE A 136 4.19 10.97 -16.17
CA PHE A 136 3.25 11.83 -15.46
C PHE A 136 3.91 13.12 -14.94
N LEU A 137 5.06 12.99 -14.28
CA LEU A 137 5.81 14.13 -13.73
C LEU A 137 6.34 15.06 -14.83
N SER A 138 6.77 14.51 -15.97
CA SER A 138 7.31 15.31 -17.08
C SER A 138 6.29 16.29 -17.68
N LYS A 139 5.00 16.02 -17.50
CA LYS A 139 3.90 16.84 -18.00
C LYS A 139 3.30 17.77 -16.94
N GLY A 140 3.97 17.93 -15.81
CA GLY A 140 3.48 18.75 -14.70
C GLY A 140 2.25 18.14 -14.04
N GLY A 141 2.09 16.81 -14.13
CA GLY A 141 0.93 16.05 -13.72
C GLY A 141 0.41 16.47 -12.35
N ARG A 142 -0.73 17.15 -12.37
CA ARG A 142 -1.61 17.40 -11.22
C ARG A 142 -2.97 16.71 -11.40
N GLY A 143 -2.99 15.66 -12.23
CA GLY A 143 -4.20 14.94 -12.58
C GLY A 143 -4.68 14.02 -11.47
N SER A 144 -6.00 13.91 -11.31
CA SER A 144 -6.67 13.12 -10.27
C SER A 144 -6.63 11.60 -10.49
N TYR A 145 -6.09 11.14 -11.61
CA TYR A 145 -6.07 9.73 -12.01
C TYR A 145 -4.68 9.38 -12.55
N ASN A 146 -4.01 8.46 -11.86
CA ASN A 146 -2.77 7.83 -12.28
C ASN A 146 -3.10 6.35 -12.49
N PRO A 147 -2.62 5.72 -13.57
CA PRO A 147 -2.86 4.30 -13.81
C PRO A 147 -2.53 3.42 -12.62
N VAL A 148 -3.40 2.43 -12.40
CA VAL A 148 -3.29 1.46 -11.30
C VAL A 148 -3.06 0.04 -11.84
N ARG A 149 -2.45 -0.78 -10.98
CA ARG A 149 -2.29 -2.22 -11.09
C ARG A 149 -3.02 -2.86 -9.93
N TYR A 150 -3.48 -4.08 -10.16
CA TYR A 150 -4.25 -4.85 -9.21
C TYR A 150 -3.49 -6.10 -8.81
N PHE A 151 -3.46 -6.37 -7.52
CA PHE A 151 -2.79 -7.54 -6.97
C PHE A 151 -3.68 -8.25 -5.96
N VAL A 152 -3.51 -9.55 -5.81
CA VAL A 152 -4.20 -10.36 -4.78
C VAL A 152 -3.14 -11.05 -3.94
N TYR A 153 -3.40 -11.23 -2.64
CA TYR A 153 -2.59 -12.12 -1.82
C TYR A 153 -3.19 -13.53 -1.85
N ASP A 154 -2.42 -14.52 -2.30
CA ASP A 154 -2.89 -15.91 -2.47
C ASP A 154 -2.46 -16.84 -1.33
N GLY A 155 -1.88 -16.29 -0.25
CA GLY A 155 -1.29 -17.03 0.86
C GLY A 155 0.21 -17.28 0.72
N GLU A 156 0.77 -17.24 -0.49
CA GLU A 156 2.21 -17.42 -0.72
C GLU A 156 2.89 -16.15 -1.20
N GLY A 157 2.21 -15.35 -2.03
CA GLY A 157 2.75 -14.13 -2.59
C GLY A 157 1.68 -13.18 -3.09
N ILE A 158 2.10 -12.13 -3.80
CA ILE A 158 1.21 -11.06 -4.26
C ILE A 158 1.21 -10.97 -5.80
N PRO A 159 0.61 -11.95 -6.52
CA PRO A 159 0.53 -11.91 -7.98
C PRO A 159 -0.21 -10.68 -8.52
N ASP A 160 0.25 -10.19 -9.67
CA ASP A 160 -0.48 -9.19 -10.46
C ASP A 160 -1.63 -9.86 -11.22
N VAL A 161 -2.85 -9.39 -10.96
CA VAL A 161 -4.11 -9.87 -11.56
C VAL A 161 -4.76 -8.81 -12.45
N SER A 162 -4.03 -7.77 -12.83
CA SER A 162 -4.55 -6.66 -13.64
C SER A 162 -5.23 -7.14 -14.92
N THR A 163 -4.67 -8.17 -15.58
CA THR A 163 -5.23 -8.73 -16.82
C THR A 163 -6.57 -9.43 -16.63
N ASP A 164 -6.91 -9.82 -15.41
CA ASP A 164 -8.15 -10.52 -15.08
C ASP A 164 -9.32 -9.55 -14.82
N LEU A 165 -9.04 -8.24 -14.74
CA LEU A 165 -10.00 -7.18 -14.37
C LEU A 165 -10.41 -6.30 -15.56
N TYR A 166 -10.73 -6.95 -16.69
CA TYR A 166 -11.14 -6.27 -17.92
C TYR A 166 -12.36 -5.35 -17.71
N GLU A 167 -13.40 -5.83 -17.01
CA GLU A 167 -14.64 -5.06 -16.83
C GLU A 167 -14.40 -3.77 -16.04
N ASP A 168 -13.51 -3.81 -15.06
CA ASP A 168 -13.12 -2.66 -14.25
C ASP A 168 -12.38 -1.60 -15.06
N TYR A 169 -11.46 -2.02 -15.91
CA TYR A 169 -10.79 -1.14 -16.85
C TYR A 169 -11.76 -0.53 -17.86
N SER A 170 -12.65 -1.33 -18.43
CA SER A 170 -13.66 -0.86 -19.38
C SER A 170 -14.58 0.17 -18.74
N ARG A 171 -15.12 -0.12 -17.55
CA ARG A 171 -16.02 0.77 -16.80
C ARG A 171 -15.33 2.08 -16.42
N THR A 172 -14.10 2.01 -15.93
CA THR A 172 -13.30 3.20 -15.63
C THR A 172 -13.07 4.03 -16.88
N ASN A 173 -12.73 3.38 -18.00
CA ASN A 173 -12.53 4.07 -19.27
C ASN A 173 -13.79 4.76 -19.75
N GLU A 174 -14.95 4.11 -19.72
CA GLU A 174 -16.23 4.71 -20.10
C GLU A 174 -16.50 5.99 -19.30
N MET A 175 -16.35 5.94 -17.97
CA MET A 175 -16.53 7.09 -17.09
C MET A 175 -15.56 8.23 -17.42
N LEU A 176 -14.27 7.93 -17.60
CA LEU A 176 -13.26 8.94 -17.90
C LEU A 176 -13.44 9.53 -19.31
N ILE A 177 -13.82 8.72 -20.30
CA ILE A 177 -14.12 9.16 -21.66
C ILE A 177 -15.34 10.08 -21.67
N GLU A 178 -16.40 9.73 -20.93
CA GLU A 178 -17.60 10.56 -20.79
C GLU A 178 -17.26 11.90 -20.12
N MET A 179 -16.50 11.87 -19.02
CA MET A 179 -16.04 13.07 -18.33
C MET A 179 -15.26 14.00 -19.27
N LEU A 180 -14.29 13.45 -20.01
CA LEU A 180 -13.47 14.19 -20.97
C LEU A 180 -14.33 14.79 -22.10
N SER A 181 -15.20 13.97 -22.70
CA SER A 181 -16.06 14.40 -23.81
C SER A 181 -17.09 15.45 -23.35
N GLY A 182 -17.60 15.35 -22.12
CA GLY A 182 -18.52 16.33 -21.53
C GLY A 182 -17.84 17.67 -21.21
N GLN A 183 -16.58 17.65 -20.77
CA GLN A 183 -15.86 18.86 -20.39
C GLN A 183 -15.37 19.67 -21.61
N TYR A 184 -14.99 19.00 -22.70
CA TYR A 184 -14.33 19.64 -23.85
C TYR A 184 -15.10 19.50 -25.18
N GLY A 185 -16.20 18.75 -25.21
CA GLY A 185 -16.95 18.45 -26.44
C GLY A 185 -16.24 17.43 -27.34
N ASP A 186 -16.84 17.15 -28.50
CA ASP A 186 -16.25 16.24 -29.51
C ASP A 186 -15.17 16.90 -30.38
N ASP A 187 -15.06 18.23 -30.34
CA ASP A 187 -14.19 19.00 -31.23
C ASP A 187 -12.87 19.41 -30.55
N SER A 188 -11.87 18.54 -30.74
CA SER A 188 -10.43 18.80 -30.66
C SER A 188 -9.87 19.40 -29.36
N TYR A 189 -9.13 18.57 -28.63
CA TYR A 189 -8.21 19.06 -27.61
C TYR A 189 -7.13 19.92 -28.28
N ILE A 190 -6.91 21.14 -27.79
CA ILE A 190 -5.67 21.88 -28.05
C ILE A 190 -4.58 21.35 -27.09
N CYS A 191 -3.30 21.57 -27.41
CA CYS A 191 -2.22 21.04 -26.58
C CYS A 191 -2.33 21.47 -25.12
N GLU A 192 -2.66 22.73 -24.85
CA GLU A 192 -2.83 23.23 -23.47
C GLU A 192 -3.90 22.44 -22.68
N ALA A 193 -5.01 22.09 -23.32
CA ALA A 193 -6.04 21.26 -22.70
C ALA A 193 -5.55 19.82 -22.51
N SER A 194 -4.88 19.28 -23.52
CA SER A 194 -4.30 17.92 -23.51
C SER A 194 -3.33 17.72 -22.34
N GLU A 195 -2.48 18.72 -22.07
CA GLU A 195 -1.52 18.67 -20.96
C GLU A 195 -2.22 18.66 -19.59
N LYS A 196 -3.32 19.42 -19.45
CA LYS A 196 -4.09 19.45 -18.18
C LYS A 196 -4.77 18.12 -17.86
N VAL A 197 -5.23 17.40 -18.88
CA VAL A 197 -5.92 16.10 -18.71
C VAL A 197 -5.02 14.90 -18.99
N PHE A 198 -3.72 15.11 -19.16
CA PHE A 198 -2.81 14.06 -19.63
C PHE A 198 -2.81 12.81 -18.75
N GLY A 199 -2.90 12.97 -17.42
CA GLY A 199 -3.03 11.84 -16.49
C GLY A 199 -4.28 10.99 -16.73
N THR A 200 -5.42 11.63 -16.96
CA THR A 200 -6.67 10.95 -17.32
C THR A 200 -6.55 10.23 -18.65
N VAL A 201 -5.97 10.88 -19.67
CA VAL A 201 -5.75 10.26 -20.99
C VAL A 201 -4.81 9.05 -20.86
N LEU A 202 -3.75 9.16 -20.07
CA LEU A 202 -2.81 8.07 -19.83
C LEU A 202 -3.49 6.90 -19.12
N THR A 203 -4.34 7.16 -18.13
CA THR A 203 -5.15 6.14 -17.44
C THR A 203 -6.01 5.38 -18.44
N ILE A 204 -6.74 6.09 -19.31
CA ILE A 204 -7.58 5.47 -20.35
C ILE A 204 -6.75 4.55 -21.26
N VAL A 205 -5.61 5.06 -21.74
CA VAL A 205 -4.72 4.30 -22.62
C VAL A 205 -4.21 3.04 -21.95
N LEU A 206 -3.72 3.13 -20.71
CA LEU A 206 -3.14 1.97 -20.03
C LEU A 206 -4.18 0.93 -19.66
N ASN A 207 -5.38 1.35 -19.26
CA ASN A 207 -6.50 0.44 -19.03
C ASN A 207 -6.84 -0.36 -20.30
N PHE A 208 -6.86 0.30 -21.47
CA PHE A 208 -7.03 -0.39 -22.75
C PHE A 208 -5.85 -1.31 -23.08
N LEU A 209 -4.60 -0.91 -22.79
CA LEU A 209 -3.43 -1.77 -23.02
C LEU A 209 -3.39 -2.99 -22.09
N ALA A 210 -3.77 -2.83 -20.82
CA ALA A 210 -3.90 -3.92 -19.85
C ALA A 210 -5.00 -4.92 -20.27
N SER A 211 -6.01 -4.42 -20.98
CA SER A 211 -7.09 -5.20 -21.58
C SER A 211 -6.77 -5.72 -22.99
N GLU A 212 -5.52 -5.61 -23.44
CA GLU A 212 -5.03 -5.97 -24.79
C GLU A 212 -5.67 -5.20 -25.97
N GLU A 213 -6.44 -4.14 -25.72
CA GLU A 213 -7.18 -3.36 -26.70
C GLU A 213 -6.34 -2.22 -27.34
N LYS A 214 -5.19 -2.57 -27.93
CA LYS A 214 -4.21 -1.60 -28.46
C LYS A 214 -4.78 -0.59 -29.45
N ALA A 215 -5.74 -1.00 -30.28
CA ALA A 215 -6.38 -0.12 -31.26
C ALA A 215 -7.23 0.97 -30.59
N LEU A 216 -7.93 0.63 -29.50
CA LEU A 216 -8.72 1.58 -28.73
C LEU A 216 -7.84 2.50 -27.91
N ALA A 217 -6.77 1.97 -27.29
CA ALA A 217 -5.74 2.77 -26.63
C ALA A 217 -5.22 3.89 -27.56
N LEU A 218 -4.80 3.54 -28.78
CA LEU A 218 -4.31 4.52 -29.75
C LEU A 218 -5.39 5.51 -30.18
N LYS A 219 -6.59 5.03 -30.50
CA LYS A 219 -7.73 5.87 -30.92
C LYS A 219 -8.03 6.96 -29.88
N TYR A 220 -8.10 6.60 -28.60
CA TYR A 220 -8.42 7.57 -27.54
C TYR A 220 -7.25 8.48 -27.18
N PHE A 221 -6.00 7.98 -27.27
CA PHE A 221 -4.84 8.85 -27.16
C PHE A 221 -4.85 9.92 -28.26
N GLU A 222 -5.08 9.53 -29.51
CA GLU A 222 -5.13 10.47 -30.64
C GLU A 222 -6.32 11.44 -30.56
N LYS A 223 -7.45 11.00 -30.00
CA LYS A 223 -8.63 11.86 -29.78
C LYS A 223 -8.34 12.94 -28.74
N PHE A 224 -7.70 12.59 -27.62
CA PHE A 224 -7.60 13.45 -26.45
C PHE A 224 -6.24 14.13 -26.25
N TYR A 225 -5.20 13.66 -26.93
CA TYR A 225 -3.85 14.22 -26.84
C TYR A 225 -3.41 14.86 -28.16
N ASN A 226 -3.27 16.18 -28.17
CA ASN A 226 -2.94 16.94 -29.37
C ASN A 226 -1.80 17.94 -29.13
N CYS A 227 -0.65 17.41 -28.72
CA CYS A 227 0.59 18.17 -28.56
C CYS A 227 1.63 17.83 -29.64
N PRO A 228 2.63 18.71 -29.89
CA PRO A 228 3.66 18.48 -30.90
C PRO A 228 4.47 17.19 -30.70
N ASP A 229 4.60 16.72 -29.47
CA ASP A 229 5.31 15.50 -29.10
C ASP A 229 4.44 14.23 -29.10
N LYS A 230 3.19 14.32 -29.57
CA LYS A 230 2.25 13.20 -29.66
C LYS A 230 2.87 11.91 -30.20
N GLN A 231 3.63 11.99 -31.29
CA GLN A 231 4.22 10.80 -31.90
C GLN A 231 5.31 10.16 -31.01
N ILE A 232 6.10 10.97 -30.31
CA ILE A 232 7.11 10.50 -29.36
C ILE A 232 6.42 9.77 -28.20
N MET A 233 5.30 10.30 -27.73
CA MET A 233 4.51 9.69 -26.66
C MET A 233 3.87 8.37 -27.09
N ILE A 234 3.34 8.28 -28.32
CA ILE A 234 2.82 7.01 -28.88
C ILE A 234 3.92 5.95 -28.89
N THR A 235 5.13 6.27 -29.34
CA THR A 235 6.25 5.31 -29.33
C THR A 235 6.55 4.81 -27.92
N LYS A 236 6.64 5.71 -26.94
CA LYS A 236 6.86 5.32 -25.54
C LYS A 236 5.75 4.44 -24.99
N LEU A 237 4.49 4.73 -25.32
CA LEU A 237 3.34 3.94 -24.88
C LEU A 237 3.35 2.53 -25.50
N GLN A 238 3.85 2.38 -26.71
CA GLN A 238 4.00 1.08 -27.36
C GLN A 238 5.15 0.24 -26.77
N GLU A 239 6.19 0.89 -26.21
CA GLU A 239 7.30 0.23 -25.51
C GLU A 239 6.94 -0.29 -24.11
N LEU A 240 5.78 0.11 -23.58
CA LEU A 240 5.28 -0.31 -22.27
C LEU A 240 4.51 -1.65 -22.31
N ASN A 241 4.47 -2.30 -23.48
CA ASN A 241 3.97 -3.67 -23.68
C ASN A 241 5.13 -4.67 -23.63
#